data_AF-A0A847P2P5-F1
#
_entry.id   AF-A0A847P2P5-F1
#
_cell.length_a   1.000
_cell.length_b   1.000
_cell.length_c   1.000
_cell.angle_alpha   90.00
_cell.angle_beta   90.00
_cell.angle_gamma   90.00
#
_symmetry.space_group_name_H-M   'P 1'
#
loop_
_entity.id
_entity.type
_entity.pdbx_description
1 polymer ?
#
loop_
_entity_poly.entity_id
_entity_poly.type
_entity_poly.pdbx_seq_one_letter_code
_entity_poly.pdbx_strand_id
1 'polypeptide(L)'
;MKYYQYGRLILPLLLAVQFSMAQKTIRVAKDGSAAFNSIQSAIDQAEPGDIIQIEDLSIYEEQITIDSTKSGLILKSKNPSSLKKPVIRWQDTKNQLPKNYNQSQFLDSINYYKNGALRVLRARNVTRATSAYNNALICQSMPKNWCGLPLKTKYQMFLR
;
A
#
# COMPACT_ATOMS: atom_id res chain seq x y z
N MET A 1 -65.07 -23.85 30.28
CA MET A 1 -65.05 -23.80 28.81
C MET A 1 -64.13 -22.66 28.36
N LYS A 2 -63.08 -22.97 27.57
CA LYS A 2 -62.52 -22.18 26.44
C LYS A 2 -61.91 -20.78 26.76
N TYR A 3 -60.67 -20.37 26.44
CA TYR A 3 -59.47 -20.86 25.74
C TYR A 3 -58.28 -19.96 26.15
N TYR A 4 -57.05 -20.48 26.08
CA TYR A 4 -55.79 -19.75 26.28
C TYR A 4 -55.54 -18.68 25.19
N GLN A 5 -55.16 -17.46 25.58
CA GLN A 5 -54.49 -16.50 24.70
C GLN A 5 -53.00 -16.42 25.06
N TYR A 6 -52.22 -17.37 24.55
CA TYR A 6 -50.78 -17.18 24.37
C TYR A 6 -50.58 -16.49 23.02
N GLY A 7 -50.21 -15.22 23.03
CA GLY A 7 -49.99 -14.49 21.79
C GLY A 7 -49.01 -13.35 21.99
N ARG A 8 -47.83 -13.50 21.36
CA ARG A 8 -46.75 -12.52 21.22
C ARG A 8 -45.83 -12.36 22.42
N LEU A 9 -44.72 -13.09 22.38
CA LEU A 9 -43.38 -12.51 22.47
C LEU A 9 -42.41 -13.53 21.86
N ILE A 10 -42.44 -13.63 20.51
CA ILE A 10 -41.31 -14.18 19.76
C ILE A 10 -40.22 -13.11 19.88
N LEU A 11 -39.33 -13.30 20.85
CA LEU A 11 -38.07 -12.56 20.93
C LEU A 11 -37.13 -13.26 19.93
N PRO A 12 -36.82 -12.69 18.74
CA PRO A 12 -35.73 -13.24 17.96
C PRO A 12 -34.46 -12.92 18.73
N LEU A 13 -33.92 -13.94 19.40
CA LEU A 13 -32.56 -13.99 19.92
C LEU A 13 -31.62 -13.86 18.70
N LEU A 14 -31.34 -12.61 18.33
CA LEU A 14 -30.40 -12.27 17.27
C LEU A 14 -29.01 -12.66 17.78
N LEU A 15 -28.54 -13.87 17.41
CA LEU A 15 -27.14 -14.25 17.55
C LEU A 15 -26.32 -13.28 16.70
N ALA A 16 -25.76 -12.26 17.34
CA ALA A 16 -24.66 -11.50 16.76
C ALA A 16 -23.47 -12.46 16.66
N VAL A 17 -23.27 -13.05 15.48
CA VAL A 17 -22.03 -13.74 15.13
C VAL A 17 -20.94 -12.67 15.13
N GLN A 18 -20.23 -12.55 16.24
CA GLN A 18 -19.05 -11.72 16.31
C GLN A 18 -17.94 -12.49 15.58
N PHE A 19 -17.68 -12.11 14.34
CA PHE A 19 -16.48 -12.53 13.62
C PHE A 19 -15.27 -11.91 14.32
N SER A 20 -14.70 -12.64 15.26
CA SER A 20 -13.38 -12.35 15.81
C SER A 20 -12.36 -12.64 14.71
N MET A 21 -12.05 -11.63 13.88
CA MET A 21 -10.96 -11.71 12.92
C MET A 21 -9.66 -11.89 13.71
N ALA A 22 -9.13 -13.11 13.74
CA ALA A 22 -7.86 -13.40 14.38
C ALA A 22 -6.75 -12.72 13.58
N GLN A 23 -6.16 -11.68 14.16
CA GLN A 23 -5.11 -10.89 13.51
C GLN A 23 -3.84 -11.73 13.31
N LYS A 24 -3.52 -12.09 12.06
CA LYS A 24 -2.32 -12.87 11.72
C LYS A 24 -1.15 -11.95 11.41
N THR A 25 0.06 -12.36 11.79
CA THR A 25 1.30 -11.68 11.39
C THR A 25 1.97 -12.43 10.24
N ILE A 26 2.08 -11.77 9.08
CA ILE A 26 2.77 -12.24 7.88
C ILE A 26 4.15 -11.59 7.82
N ARG A 27 5.20 -12.40 7.68
CA ARG A 27 6.60 -11.94 7.69
C ARG A 27 7.16 -11.79 6.29
N VAL A 28 7.90 -10.70 6.07
CA VAL A 28 8.52 -10.35 4.78
C VAL A 28 9.99 -10.01 5.00
N ALA A 29 10.87 -10.55 4.15
CA ALA A 29 12.30 -10.25 4.16
C ALA A 29 12.88 -10.46 2.76
N LYS A 30 13.55 -9.46 2.20
CA LYS A 30 14.10 -9.53 0.83
C LYS A 30 15.26 -10.52 0.74
N ASP A 31 15.98 -10.73 1.84
CA ASP A 31 17.09 -11.67 1.97
C ASP A 31 16.68 -13.15 1.99
N GLY A 32 15.37 -13.45 1.97
CA GLY A 32 14.85 -14.82 1.97
C GLY A 32 14.71 -15.44 3.38
N SER A 33 14.93 -14.67 4.45
CA SER A 33 14.78 -15.14 5.83
C SER A 33 13.33 -15.28 6.30
N ALA A 34 12.35 -14.92 5.46
CA ALA A 34 10.92 -14.97 5.76
C ALA A 34 10.13 -15.69 4.66
N ALA A 35 8.84 -15.93 4.91
CA ALA A 35 7.94 -16.62 3.99
C ALA A 35 7.71 -15.87 2.67
N PHE A 36 7.88 -14.55 2.67
CA PHE A 36 7.73 -13.70 1.49
C PHE A 36 8.98 -12.83 1.31
N ASN A 37 9.37 -12.65 0.05
CA ASN A 37 10.48 -11.77 -0.37
C ASN A 37 10.02 -10.44 -0.99
N SER A 38 8.71 -10.27 -1.17
CA SER A 38 8.05 -9.05 -1.67
C SER A 38 6.96 -8.64 -0.69
N ILE A 39 6.78 -7.34 -0.53
CA ILE A 39 5.72 -6.79 0.33
C ILE A 39 4.36 -6.95 -0.36
N GLN A 40 4.30 -6.80 -1.71
CA GLN A 40 3.05 -6.98 -2.44
C GLN A 40 2.53 -8.42 -2.31
N SER A 41 3.40 -9.43 -2.46
CA SER A 41 2.98 -10.83 -2.33
C SER A 41 2.44 -11.17 -0.93
N ALA A 42 3.01 -10.56 0.11
CA ALA A 42 2.51 -10.68 1.47
C ALA A 42 1.13 -10.02 1.65
N ILE A 43 0.90 -8.85 1.04
CA ILE A 43 -0.40 -8.17 1.04
C ILE A 43 -1.45 -8.98 0.28
N ASP A 44 -1.09 -9.57 -0.85
CA ASP A 44 -1.98 -10.40 -1.65
C ASP A 44 -2.51 -11.59 -0.85
N GLN A 45 -1.68 -12.15 0.04
CA GLN A 45 -2.04 -13.25 0.95
C GLN A 45 -2.68 -12.82 2.27
N ALA A 46 -2.67 -11.53 2.59
CA ALA A 46 -3.20 -11.01 3.85
C ALA A 46 -4.73 -10.92 3.85
N GLU A 47 -5.33 -11.15 5.00
CA GLU A 47 -6.74 -10.87 5.24
C GLU A 47 -6.94 -9.46 5.83
N PRO A 48 -8.17 -8.91 5.76
CA PRO A 48 -8.48 -7.66 6.45
C PRO A 48 -8.09 -7.71 7.93
N GLY A 49 -7.35 -6.70 8.40
CA GLY A 49 -6.89 -6.60 9.79
C GLY A 49 -5.51 -7.22 10.07
N ASP A 50 -4.94 -7.96 9.13
CA ASP A 50 -3.64 -8.62 9.31
C ASP A 50 -2.47 -7.64 9.44
N ILE A 51 -1.38 -8.14 10.00
CA ILE A 51 -0.12 -7.42 10.16
C ILE A 51 0.91 -7.95 9.18
N ILE A 52 1.42 -7.08 8.32
CA ILE A 52 2.63 -7.32 7.54
C ILE A 52 3.84 -6.80 8.32
N GLN A 53 4.73 -7.71 8.72
CA GLN A 53 5.96 -7.41 9.43
C GLN A 53 7.17 -7.58 8.49
N ILE A 54 7.88 -6.48 8.26
CA ILE A 54 9.12 -6.46 7.47
C ILE A 54 10.30 -6.69 8.42
N GLU A 55 11.00 -7.80 8.22
CA GLU A 55 12.05 -8.31 9.12
C GLU A 55 13.41 -7.66 8.89
N ASP A 56 13.70 -7.25 7.66
CA ASP A 56 14.97 -6.69 7.24
C ASP A 56 14.90 -5.17 7.04
N LEU A 57 16.03 -4.58 6.68
CA LEU A 57 16.20 -3.13 6.44
C LEU A 57 16.44 -2.85 4.95
N SER A 58 15.98 -3.74 4.07
CA SER A 58 16.25 -3.69 2.64
C SER A 58 15.43 -2.62 1.91
N ILE A 59 15.87 -2.32 0.68
CA ILE A 59 15.12 -1.50 -0.27
C ILE A 59 14.27 -2.42 -1.15
N TYR A 60 12.96 -2.24 -1.11
CA TYR A 60 11.97 -2.95 -1.91
C TYR A 60 11.60 -2.11 -3.13
N GLU A 61 12.01 -2.55 -4.31
CA GLU A 61 11.80 -1.84 -5.57
C GLU A 61 10.52 -2.29 -6.26
N GLU A 62 9.39 -1.99 -5.61
CA GLU A 62 8.07 -2.45 -6.03
C GLU A 62 7.01 -1.36 -5.76
N GLN A 63 5.92 -1.40 -6.55
CA GLN A 63 4.73 -0.60 -6.26
C GLN A 63 3.78 -1.42 -5.41
N ILE A 64 3.45 -0.89 -4.24
CA ILE A 64 2.49 -1.51 -3.33
C ILE A 64 1.09 -0.95 -3.58
N THR A 65 0.13 -1.85 -3.76
CA THR A 65 -1.29 -1.52 -3.89
C THR A 65 -2.10 -2.22 -2.81
N ILE A 66 -2.79 -1.43 -1.99
CA ILE A 66 -3.74 -1.90 -0.97
C ILE A 66 -5.12 -1.45 -1.41
N ASP A 67 -5.98 -2.40 -1.80
CA ASP A 67 -7.33 -2.10 -2.25
C ASP A 67 -8.39 -2.29 -1.16
N SER A 68 -9.66 -2.08 -1.51
CA SER A 68 -10.79 -2.19 -0.57
C SER A 68 -10.90 -3.54 0.13
N THR A 69 -10.38 -4.61 -0.45
CA THR A 69 -10.40 -5.97 0.11
C THR A 69 -9.39 -6.17 1.25
N LYS A 70 -8.47 -5.21 1.45
CA LYS A 70 -7.38 -5.28 2.43
C LYS A 70 -7.52 -4.23 3.53
N SER A 71 -8.76 -3.95 3.95
CA SER A 71 -9.04 -2.95 4.98
C SER A 71 -8.54 -3.39 6.36
N GLY A 72 -8.10 -2.44 7.20
CA GLY A 72 -7.56 -2.72 8.53
C GLY A 72 -6.13 -3.25 8.55
N LEU A 73 -5.48 -3.39 7.39
CA LEU A 73 -4.13 -3.93 7.28
C LEU A 73 -3.10 -3.04 7.99
N ILE A 74 -2.18 -3.66 8.71
CA ILE A 74 -1.10 -2.98 9.42
C ILE A 74 0.25 -3.31 8.79
N LEU A 75 0.95 -2.31 8.26
CA LEU A 75 2.33 -2.47 7.79
C LEU A 75 3.31 -1.97 8.86
N LYS A 76 4.23 -2.83 9.31
CA LYS A 76 5.25 -2.48 10.32
C LYS A 76 6.61 -3.08 10.02
N SER A 77 7.66 -2.41 10.47
CA SER A 77 8.99 -3.02 10.56
C SER A 77 9.10 -3.81 11.86
N LYS A 78 9.92 -4.87 11.88
CA LYS A 78 10.31 -5.62 13.08
C LYS A 78 10.82 -4.70 14.19
N ASN A 79 11.58 -3.67 13.82
CA ASN A 79 12.17 -2.70 14.74
C ASN A 79 11.60 -1.29 14.47
N PRO A 80 10.35 -1.00 14.91
CA PRO A 80 9.67 0.25 14.62
C PRO A 80 10.32 1.46 15.30
N SER A 81 11.19 1.28 16.30
CA SER A 81 11.95 2.37 16.95
C SER A 81 13.35 2.62 16.38
N SER A 82 13.84 1.78 15.46
CA SER A 82 15.17 1.96 14.84
C SER A 82 15.24 3.22 13.96
N LEU A 83 16.38 3.94 13.93
CA LEU A 83 16.59 5.04 12.98
C LEU A 83 16.66 4.55 11.52
N LYS A 84 17.18 3.34 11.31
CA LYS A 84 17.18 2.69 10.00
C LYS A 84 15.87 1.95 9.78
N LYS A 85 15.24 2.17 8.62
CA LYS A 85 13.96 1.58 8.23
C LYS A 85 14.08 0.86 6.88
N PRO A 86 13.28 -0.21 6.68
CA PRO A 86 13.05 -0.69 5.32
C PRO A 86 12.42 0.41 4.47
N VAL A 87 12.78 0.43 3.19
CA VAL A 87 12.37 1.47 2.23
C VAL A 87 11.59 0.82 1.11
N ILE A 88 10.43 1.37 0.78
CA ILE A 88 9.66 0.97 -0.40
C ILE A 88 9.87 2.07 -1.44
N ARG A 89 10.41 1.68 -2.59
CA ARG A 89 10.82 2.60 -3.65
C ARG A 89 10.18 2.19 -4.96
N TRP A 90 9.57 3.16 -5.64
CA TRP A 90 9.00 2.95 -6.95
C TRP A 90 9.22 4.16 -7.83
N GLN A 91 9.43 3.91 -9.11
CA GLN A 91 9.45 4.92 -10.15
C GLN A 91 8.58 4.42 -11.31
N ASP A 92 7.58 5.20 -11.68
CA ASP A 92 6.88 4.95 -12.94
C ASP A 92 7.83 5.35 -14.08
N THR A 93 8.10 4.43 -15.00
CA THR A 93 8.89 4.69 -16.20
C THR A 93 7.99 5.00 -17.40
N LYS A 94 6.68 4.72 -17.30
CA LYS A 94 5.73 4.94 -18.38
C LYS A 94 5.23 6.38 -18.36
N ASN A 95 5.78 7.17 -19.27
CA ASN A 95 5.26 8.50 -19.50
C ASN A 95 3.90 8.42 -20.19
N GLN A 96 2.87 9.07 -19.64
CA GLN A 96 1.57 9.12 -20.32
C GLN A 96 1.44 10.32 -21.25
N LEU A 97 2.17 11.40 -20.95
CA LEU A 97 2.18 12.65 -21.69
C LEU A 97 3.57 13.28 -21.53
N PRO A 98 4.05 14.07 -22.50
CA PRO A 98 3.43 14.42 -23.78
C PRO A 98 3.52 13.27 -24.81
N LYS A 99 2.48 13.06 -25.62
CA LYS A 99 2.46 12.04 -26.68
C LYS A 99 3.02 12.54 -28.02
N ASN A 100 3.19 13.85 -28.16
CA ASN A 100 3.71 14.48 -29.37
C ASN A 100 4.49 15.77 -29.05
N TYR A 101 5.15 16.32 -30.07
CA TYR A 101 5.99 17.51 -29.95
C TYR A 101 5.23 18.75 -29.43
N ASN A 102 3.99 18.96 -29.86
CA ASN A 102 3.22 20.12 -29.44
C ASN A 102 2.89 20.05 -27.94
N GLN A 103 2.59 18.85 -27.43
CA GLN A 103 2.37 18.64 -26.01
C GLN A 103 3.66 18.79 -25.20
N SER A 104 4.84 18.46 -25.74
CA SER A 104 6.10 18.52 -25.00
C SER A 104 6.65 19.92 -24.74
N GLN A 105 6.05 20.93 -25.37
CA GLN A 105 6.34 22.33 -25.09
C GLN A 105 5.85 22.77 -23.70
N PHE A 106 4.89 22.05 -23.12
CA PHE A 106 4.34 22.37 -21.80
C PHE A 106 5.06 21.54 -20.74
N LEU A 107 5.78 22.19 -19.81
CA LEU A 107 6.49 21.51 -18.72
C LEU A 107 5.57 20.60 -17.87
N ASP A 108 4.32 21.02 -17.69
CA ASP A 108 3.30 20.30 -16.92
C ASP A 108 2.71 19.08 -17.65
N SER A 109 3.02 18.93 -18.95
CA SER A 109 2.59 17.76 -19.72
C SER A 109 3.35 16.49 -19.32
N ILE A 110 4.52 16.60 -18.67
CA ILE A 110 5.32 15.46 -18.24
C ILE A 110 4.66 14.83 -17.01
N ASN A 111 3.66 13.97 -17.26
CA ASN A 111 2.86 13.36 -16.22
C ASN A 111 3.01 11.84 -16.20
N TYR A 112 3.26 11.35 -15.00
CA TYR A 112 3.42 9.94 -14.68
C TYR A 112 2.24 9.54 -13.81
N TYR A 113 1.37 8.74 -14.40
CA TYR A 113 0.05 8.46 -13.85
C TYR A 113 0.09 7.61 -12.56
N LYS A 114 1.19 6.90 -12.29
CA LYS A 114 1.33 6.00 -11.13
C LYS A 114 2.60 6.26 -10.33
N ASN A 115 2.97 7.53 -10.16
CA ASN A 115 4.07 7.90 -9.29
C ASN A 115 3.69 7.78 -7.82
N GLY A 116 3.99 6.63 -7.23
CA GLY A 116 3.85 6.36 -5.81
C GLY A 116 4.27 4.93 -5.49
N ALA A 117 5.16 4.78 -4.50
CA ALA A 117 5.58 3.46 -3.99
C ALA A 117 4.47 2.76 -3.20
N LEU A 118 3.50 3.51 -2.66
CA LEU A 118 2.33 2.98 -1.98
C LEU A 118 1.06 3.62 -2.55
N ARG A 119 0.07 2.79 -2.86
CA ARG A 119 -1.26 3.18 -3.35
C ARG A 119 -2.31 2.56 -2.44
N VAL A 120 -3.21 3.38 -1.92
CA VAL A 120 -4.35 2.94 -1.12
C VAL A 120 -5.62 3.23 -1.91
N LEU A 121 -6.24 2.19 -2.45
CA LEU A 121 -7.38 2.27 -3.36
C LEU A 121 -8.65 1.88 -2.61
N ARG A 122 -9.31 2.86 -1.97
CA ARG A 122 -10.58 2.66 -1.24
C ARG A 122 -10.50 1.70 -0.05
N ALA A 123 -9.30 1.28 0.37
CA ALA A 123 -9.08 0.57 1.62
C ALA A 123 -9.30 1.51 2.81
N ARG A 124 -9.84 0.98 3.91
CA ARG A 124 -10.08 1.74 5.15
C ARG A 124 -9.15 1.25 6.25
N ASN A 125 -8.86 2.10 7.23
CA ASN A 125 -8.10 1.74 8.44
C ASN A 125 -6.72 1.10 8.18
N VAL A 126 -6.08 1.45 7.05
CA VAL A 126 -4.72 0.99 6.76
C VAL A 126 -3.76 1.75 7.67
N THR A 127 -3.09 1.02 8.56
CA THR A 127 -2.20 1.62 9.56
C THR A 127 -0.75 1.38 9.18
N ARG A 128 0.04 2.45 9.15
CA ARG A 128 1.50 2.36 9.14
C ARG A 128 1.96 2.50 10.58
N ALA A 129 2.53 1.44 11.16
CA ALA A 129 3.00 1.50 12.55
C ALA A 129 4.25 2.40 12.64
N THR A 130 4.04 3.63 13.09
CA THR A 130 5.08 4.59 13.46
C THR A 130 5.44 4.37 14.94
N SER A 131 6.71 4.17 15.28
CA SER A 131 7.14 4.46 16.66
C SER A 131 7.15 5.98 16.86
N ALA A 132 7.16 6.42 18.12
CA ALA A 132 6.94 7.79 18.61
C ALA A 132 7.86 8.90 18.03
N TYR A 133 8.76 8.56 17.10
CA TYR A 133 9.54 9.49 16.31
C TYR A 133 9.10 9.35 14.86
N ASN A 134 8.52 10.42 14.32
CA ASN A 134 8.01 10.55 12.96
C ASN A 134 8.84 9.74 11.95
N ASN A 135 8.18 8.76 11.30
CA ASN A 135 8.55 8.03 10.06
C ASN A 135 8.47 6.49 10.21
N ALA A 136 7.26 5.97 9.99
CA ALA A 136 7.06 4.60 9.50
C ALA A 136 7.54 4.54 8.05
N LEU A 137 8.08 3.37 7.64
CA LEU A 137 8.33 2.96 6.24
C LEU A 137 8.46 4.09 5.23
N ILE A 138 9.68 4.38 4.82
CA ILE A 138 9.93 5.47 3.89
C ILE A 138 9.47 5.04 2.51
N CYS A 139 8.36 5.61 2.05
CA CYS A 139 7.91 5.50 0.67
C CYS A 139 8.55 6.65 -0.11
N GLN A 140 9.59 6.36 -0.88
CA GLN A 140 10.25 7.38 -1.69
C GLN A 140 9.84 7.24 -3.16
N SER A 141 9.31 8.33 -3.71
CA SER A 141 9.33 8.55 -5.16
C SER A 141 10.75 8.94 -5.57
N MET A 142 11.33 8.29 -6.57
CA MET A 142 12.67 8.65 -7.03
C MET A 142 12.71 10.10 -7.54
N PRO A 143 13.71 10.91 -7.15
CA PRO A 143 13.86 12.27 -7.67
C PRO A 143 14.23 12.22 -9.15
N LYS A 144 13.47 12.96 -9.94
CA LYS A 144 13.77 13.22 -11.35
C LYS A 144 14.85 14.30 -11.43
N ASN A 145 16.08 13.91 -11.76
CA ASN A 145 17.22 14.76 -12.14
C ASN A 145 17.04 15.48 -13.51
N TRP A 146 15.84 16.01 -13.79
CA TRP A 146 15.47 16.60 -15.09
C TRP A 146 15.55 18.14 -15.11
N CYS A 147 15.86 18.75 -13.97
CA CYS A 147 16.08 20.18 -13.84
C CYS A 147 17.47 20.54 -14.40
N GLY A 148 17.53 20.94 -15.67
CA GLY A 148 18.75 21.45 -16.31
C GLY A 148 18.99 21.01 -17.76
N LEU A 149 18.28 19.99 -18.26
CA LEU A 149 18.50 19.51 -19.64
C LEU A 149 17.71 20.33 -20.69
N PRO A 150 18.30 20.62 -21.86
CA PRO A 150 17.61 21.28 -22.96
C PRO A 150 16.43 20.43 -23.48
N LEU A 151 15.32 21.09 -23.83
CA LEU A 151 14.06 20.44 -24.28
C LEU A 151 14.26 19.41 -25.42
N LYS A 152 15.18 19.69 -26.35
CA LYS A 152 15.52 18.79 -27.48
C LYS A 152 16.13 17.47 -27.00
N THR A 153 16.98 17.52 -25.97
CA THR A 153 17.63 16.36 -25.34
C THR A 153 16.65 15.54 -24.51
N LYS A 154 15.67 16.21 -23.87
CA LYS A 154 14.55 15.55 -23.17
C LYS A 154 13.65 14.77 -24.13
N TYR A 155 13.37 15.32 -25.32
CA TYR A 155 12.54 14.67 -26.33
C TYR A 155 13.23 13.46 -27.00
N GLN A 156 14.54 13.53 -27.25
CA GLN A 156 15.27 12.39 -27.84
C GLN A 156 15.42 11.20 -26.89
N MET A 157 15.52 11.44 -25.59
CA MET A 157 15.49 10.36 -24.58
C MET A 157 14.08 9.81 -24.33
N PHE A 158 13.04 10.53 -24.75
CA PHE A 158 11.64 10.12 -24.62
C PHE A 158 11.18 9.09 -25.67
N LEU A 159 11.91 8.98 -26.79
CA LEU A 159 11.58 8.09 -27.92
C LEU A 159 12.41 6.78 -27.96
N ARG A 160 13.18 6.48 -26.91
CA ARG A 160 13.89 5.21 -26.72
C ARG A 160 13.22 4.41 -25.60
#